data_AF-A0A821ZRP2-F1
#
_entry.id   AF-A0A821ZRP2-F1
#
_cell.length_a   1.000
_cell.length_b   1.000
_cell.length_c   1.000
_cell.angle_alpha   90.00
_cell.angle_beta   90.00
_cell.angle_gamma   90.00
#
_symmetry.space_group_name_H-M   'P 1'
#
loop_
_entity.id
_entity.type
_entity.pdbx_description
1 polymer ?
#
loop_
_entity_poly.entity_id
_entity_poly.type
_entity_poly.pdbx_seq_one_letter_code
_entity_poly.pdbx_strand_id
1 'polypeptide(L)'
;ASECLNLDHSISNTELALLCQYVENHIVGSSCGFMDQMTCAHGYAHNLFSLLCQHTPNPPFHNFLLPANIQLFGIDSGVKR
;
A
#
# COMPACT_ATOMS: atom_id res chain seq x y z
N ALA A 1 23.48 -6.74 12.48
CA ALA A 1 22.65 -7.48 11.51
C ALA A 1 21.39 -6.65 11.31
N SER A 2 21.21 -5.91 10.23
CA SER A 2 21.69 -6.15 8.87
C SER A 2 21.90 -4.80 8.18
N GLU A 3 22.88 -4.74 7.27
CA GLU A 3 23.07 -3.63 6.34
C GLU A 3 21.78 -3.43 5.52
N CYS A 4 21.01 -2.40 5.87
CA CYS A 4 20.06 -1.84 4.91
C CYS A 4 20.91 -1.23 3.80
N LEU A 5 20.75 -1.70 2.55
CA LEU A 5 21.39 -1.13 1.37
C LEU A 5 21.28 0.41 1.42
N ASN A 6 22.43 1.09 1.39
CA ASN A 6 22.50 2.54 1.14
C ASN A 6 22.02 2.80 -0.30
N LEU A 7 20.72 2.94 -0.47
CA LEU A 7 20.10 3.43 -1.69
C LEU A 7 20.03 4.95 -1.57
N ASP A 8 21.09 5.63 -1.99
CA ASP A 8 21.19 7.11 -2.08
C ASP A 8 20.26 7.70 -3.17
N HIS A 9 19.18 7.00 -3.52
CA HIS A 9 18.20 7.40 -4.52
C HIS A 9 16.86 7.72 -3.85
N SER A 10 16.38 8.95 -4.04
CA SER A 10 15.03 9.32 -3.60
C SER A 10 14.00 8.61 -4.47
N ILE A 11 13.30 7.63 -3.91
CA ILE A 11 12.13 7.00 -4.54
C ILE A 11 10.86 7.65 -4.00
N SER A 12 9.90 7.94 -4.88
CA SER A 12 8.57 8.37 -4.47
C SER A 12 7.78 7.19 -3.89
N ASN A 13 6.77 7.49 -3.07
CA ASN A 13 5.88 6.48 -2.50
C ASN A 13 5.16 5.65 -3.58
N THR A 14 4.81 6.26 -4.72
CA THR A 14 4.20 5.55 -5.84
C THR A 14 5.18 4.59 -6.50
N GLU A 15 6.43 5.01 -6.72
CA GLU A 15 7.47 4.12 -7.25
C GLU A 15 7.73 2.95 -6.30
N LEU A 16 7.81 3.21 -4.99
CA LEU A 16 7.94 2.18 -3.98
C LEU A 16 6.77 1.17 -4.06
N ALA A 17 5.53 1.66 -4.14
CA ALA A 17 4.35 0.80 -4.22
C ALA A 17 4.36 -0.09 -5.48
N LEU A 18 4.70 0.49 -6.63
CA LEU A 18 4.77 -0.25 -7.91
C LEU A 18 5.92 -1.27 -7.93
N LEU A 19 7.07 -0.94 -7.34
CA LEU A 19 8.19 -1.88 -7.19
C LEU A 19 7.81 -3.06 -6.29
N CYS A 20 7.13 -2.80 -5.17
CA CYS A 20 6.61 -3.86 -4.29
C CYS A 20 5.60 -4.75 -5.01
N GLN A 21 4.66 -4.15 -5.76
CA GLN A 21 3.69 -4.91 -6.57
C GLN A 21 4.40 -5.79 -7.60
N TYR A 22 5.42 -5.26 -8.28
CA TYR A 22 6.21 -6.02 -9.24
C TYR A 22 6.87 -7.25 -8.59
N VAL A 23 7.48 -7.08 -7.41
CA VAL A 23 8.08 -8.20 -6.67
C VAL A 23 7.02 -9.24 -6.30
N GLU A 24 5.85 -8.82 -5.83
CA GLU A 24 4.77 -9.73 -5.47
C GLU A 24 4.23 -10.53 -6.67
N ASN A 25 4.06 -9.86 -7.81
CA ASN A 25 3.60 -10.49 -9.04
C ASN A 25 4.63 -11.42 -9.68
N HIS A 26 5.90 -11.00 -9.76
CA HIS A 26 6.91 -11.68 -10.59
C HIS A 26 7.89 -12.54 -9.80
N ILE A 27 8.10 -12.28 -8.51
CA ILE A 27 9.01 -13.04 -7.66
C ILE A 27 8.24 -13.98 -6.73
N VAL A 28 7.22 -13.46 -6.04
CA VAL A 28 6.36 -14.28 -5.18
C VAL A 28 5.38 -15.11 -6.03
N GLY A 29 4.99 -14.60 -7.20
CA GLY A 29 4.11 -15.28 -8.14
C GLY A 29 2.62 -15.13 -7.81
N SER A 30 2.25 -14.14 -7.01
CA SER A 30 0.85 -13.84 -6.66
C SER A 30 0.27 -12.86 -7.67
N SER A 31 -0.83 -13.17 -8.35
CA SER A 31 -1.47 -12.22 -9.26
C SER A 31 -2.29 -11.18 -8.47
N CYS A 32 -1.70 -10.03 -8.16
CA CYS A 32 -2.32 -8.98 -7.36
C CYS A 32 -2.38 -7.61 -8.06
N GLY A 33 -3.38 -6.82 -7.66
CA GLY A 33 -3.39 -5.37 -7.92
C GLY A 33 -2.37 -4.65 -7.03
N PHE A 34 -2.37 -3.32 -7.07
CA PHE A 34 -1.44 -2.49 -6.28
C PHE A 34 -2.09 -1.81 -5.06
N MET A 35 -3.33 -2.18 -4.69
CA MET A 35 -4.09 -1.51 -3.63
C MET A 35 -3.38 -1.55 -2.28
N ASP A 36 -2.86 -2.72 -1.92
CA ASP A 36 -2.23 -2.96 -0.62
C ASP A 36 -0.92 -2.15 -0.53
N GLN A 37 -0.11 -2.21 -1.58
CA GLN A 37 1.17 -1.52 -1.65
C GLN A 37 0.98 0.00 -1.67
N MET A 38 -0.01 0.52 -2.41
CA MET A 38 -0.37 1.94 -2.42
C MET A 38 -0.85 2.41 -1.05
N THR A 39 -1.68 1.61 -0.36
CA THR A 39 -2.16 1.92 0.99
C THR A 39 -1.02 1.95 1.99
N CYS A 40 -0.09 1.00 1.92
CA CYS A 40 1.09 0.96 2.77
C CYS A 40 2.03 2.16 2.54
N ALA A 41 2.21 2.60 1.30
CA ALA A 41 3.15 3.68 0.97
C ALA A 41 2.56 5.09 1.17
N HIS A 42 1.25 5.28 0.95
CA HIS A 42 0.59 6.60 1.02
C HIS A 42 -0.33 6.79 2.22
N GLY A 43 -0.46 5.78 3.08
CA GLY A 43 -1.30 5.83 4.26
C GLY A 43 -0.88 6.92 5.25
N TYR A 44 -1.86 7.57 5.86
CA TYR A 44 -1.64 8.58 6.89
C TYR A 44 -2.43 8.24 8.16
N ALA A 45 -1.87 8.58 9.32
CA ALA A 45 -2.50 8.28 10.59
C ALA A 45 -3.91 8.90 10.68
N HIS A 46 -4.87 8.13 11.22
CA HIS A 46 -6.27 8.54 11.37
C HIS A 46 -7.00 8.90 10.08
N ASN A 47 -6.50 8.48 8.91
CA ASN A 47 -7.14 8.73 7.62
C ASN A 47 -7.55 7.42 6.95
N LEU A 48 -8.69 7.45 6.27
CA LEU A 48 -9.10 6.44 5.31
C LEU A 48 -8.48 6.76 3.96
N PHE A 49 -7.67 5.82 3.46
CA PHE A 49 -7.09 5.92 2.13
C PHE A 49 -8.10 5.43 1.09
N SER A 50 -8.42 6.29 0.13
CA SER A 50 -9.29 5.98 -1.01
C SER A 50 -8.45 5.94 -2.27
N LEU A 51 -8.58 4.87 -3.04
CA LEU A 51 -7.84 4.64 -4.28
C LEU A 51 -8.79 4.18 -5.39
N LEU A 52 -8.80 4.91 -6.50
CA LEU A 52 -9.47 4.45 -7.70
C LEU A 52 -8.52 3.57 -8.53
N CYS A 53 -8.61 2.27 -8.34
CA CYS A 53 -7.77 1.30 -9.05
C CYS A 53 -8.09 1.32 -10.55
N GLN A 54 -7.11 1.74 -11.35
CA GLN A 54 -7.17 1.77 -12.82
C GLN A 54 -5.87 1.23 -13.39
N HIS A 55 -5.87 0.83 -14.67
CA HIS A 55 -4.64 0.44 -15.38
C HIS A 55 -3.80 1.68 -15.74
N THR A 56 -3.32 2.40 -14.73
CA THR A 56 -2.47 3.59 -14.85
C THR A 56 -1.42 3.57 -13.73
N PRO A 57 -0.17 4.00 -14.00
CA PRO A 57 0.87 4.12 -12.97
C PRO A 57 0.57 5.18 -11.90
N ASN A 58 -0.32 6.13 -12.18
CA ASN A 58 -0.68 7.20 -11.25
C ASN A 58 -2.20 7.28 -11.05
N PRO A 59 -2.79 6.32 -10.32
CA PRO A 59 -4.23 6.29 -10.07
C PRO A 59 -4.65 7.43 -9.13
N PRO A 60 -5.86 8.00 -9.28
CA PRO A 60 -6.37 8.97 -8.33
C PRO A 60 -6.50 8.37 -6.93
N PHE A 61 -5.96 9.06 -5.93
CA PHE A 61 -6.09 8.68 -4.52
C PHE A 61 -6.28 9.90 -3.62
N HIS A 62 -6.83 9.67 -2.43
CA HIS A 62 -7.01 10.70 -1.40
C HIS A 62 -7.00 10.09 0.00
N ASN A 63 -6.51 10.85 0.98
CA ASN A 63 -6.59 10.52 2.40
C ASN A 63 -7.71 11.34 3.04
N PHE A 64 -8.77 10.67 3.49
CA PHE A 64 -9.90 11.31 4.17
C PHE A 64 -9.75 11.14 5.68
N LEU A 65 -9.78 12.24 6.43
CA LEU A 65 -9.77 12.16 7.89
C LEU A 65 -10.93 11.29 8.39
N LEU A 66 -10.62 10.31 9.23
CA LEU A 66 -11.63 9.49 9.87
C LEU A 66 -12.42 10.37 10.87
N PRO A 67 -13.77 10.38 10.82
CA PRO A 67 -14.56 11.13 11.79
C PRO A 67 -14.26 10.70 13.22
N ALA A 68 -14.14 11.67 14.13
CA ALA A 68 -13.68 11.42 15.52
C ALA A 68 -14.58 10.46 16.33
N ASN A 69 -15.84 10.31 15.92
CA ASN A 69 -16.81 9.41 16.55
C ASN A 69 -16.87 8.01 15.91
N ILE A 70 -15.95 7.70 14.99
CA ILE A 70 -15.85 6.39 14.34
C ILE A 70 -14.56 5.69 14.77
N GLN A 71 -14.69 4.41 15.08
CA GLN A 71 -13.54 3.52 15.32
C GLN A 71 -13.65 2.32 14.39
N LEU A 72 -12.50 1.86 13.89
CA LEU A 72 -12.39 0.73 12.99
C LEU A 72 -11.78 -0.45 13.74
N PHE A 73 -12.41 -1.62 13.63
CA PHE A 73 -11.93 -2.85 14.23
C PHE A 73 -11.78 -3.91 13.13
N GLY A 74 -10.57 -4.45 12.98
CA GLY A 74 -10.33 -5.64 12.18
C GLY A 74 -10.53 -6.88 13.04
N ILE A 75 -11.47 -7.75 12.67
CA ILE A 75 -11.72 -9.02 13.37
C ILE A 75 -11.15 -10.15 12.51
N ASP A 76 -10.10 -10.80 12.98
CA ASP A 76 -9.55 -11.99 12.33
C ASP A 76 -10.49 -13.19 12.57
N SER A 77 -10.88 -13.84 11.48
CA SER A 77 -11.73 -15.04 11.50
C SER A 77 -10.98 -16.31 11.94
N GLY A 78 -9.64 -16.30 11.92
CA GLY A 78 -8.80 -17.47 12.13
C GLY A 78 -8.70 -18.43 10.93
N VAL A 79 -9.34 -18.10 9.80
CA VAL A 79 -9.26 -18.87 8.55
C VAL A 79 -8.19 -18.27 7.64
N LYS A 80 -7.19 -19.07 7.26
CA LYS A 80 -6.19 -18.66 6.27
C LYS A 80 -6.76 -18.70 4.85
N ARG A 81 -6.39 -17.71 4.04
CA ARG A 81 -6.69 -17.64 2.60
C ARG A 81 -5.41 -17.69 1.78
#